data_AF-A0A3R6WP95-F1
#
_entry.id   AF-A0A3R6WP95-F1
#
_cell.length_a   1.000
_cell.length_b   1.000
_cell.length_c   1.000
_cell.angle_alpha   90.00
_cell.angle_beta   90.00
_cell.angle_gamma   90.00
#
_symmetry.space_group_name_H-M   'P 1'
#
loop_
_entity.id
_entity.type
_entity.pdbx_description
1 polymer ?
#
loop_
_entity_poly.entity_id
_entity_poly.type
_entity_poly.pdbx_seq_one_letter_code
_entity_poly.pdbx_strand_id
1 'polypeptide(L)' 'MTDYTTLQVHAGHEGGEPGSRARAVPIVASTSFLFDNADHAGKLFGLQEFGNIYSRIMNPTNDVFEKRVTALSGGVASVA' A
#
# COMPACT_ATOMS: atom_id res chain seq x y z
N MET A 1 -21.16 -3.67 -9.04
CA MET A 1 -20.65 -4.52 -7.95
C MET A 1 -19.64 -5.44 -8.59
N THR A 2 -18.35 -5.22 -8.37
CA THR A 2 -17.29 -6.08 -8.93
C THR A 2 -17.43 -7.47 -8.33
N ASP A 3 -17.35 -8.53 -9.14
CA ASP A 3 -17.50 -9.91 -8.68
C ASP A 3 -16.40 -10.29 -7.67
N TYR A 4 -16.73 -11.12 -6.67
CA TYR A 4 -15.81 -11.55 -5.61
C TYR A 4 -14.53 -12.19 -6.17
N THR A 5 -14.64 -13.00 -7.22
CA THR A 5 -13.48 -13.66 -7.86
C THR A 5 -12.57 -12.65 -8.56
N THR A 6 -13.15 -11.57 -9.10
CA THR A 6 -12.37 -10.47 -9.71
C THR A 6 -11.61 -9.69 -8.64
N LEU A 7 -12.23 -9.43 -7.48
CA LEU A 7 -11.58 -8.75 -6.36
C LEU A 7 -10.38 -9.55 -5.81
N GLN A 8 -10.49 -10.88 -5.73
CA GLN A 8 -9.39 -11.74 -5.28
C GLN A 8 -8.11 -11.57 -6.10
N VAL A 9 -8.24 -11.26 -7.39
CA VAL A 9 -7.09 -11.11 -8.30
C VAL A 9 -6.62 -9.66 -8.38
N HIS A 10 -7.54 -8.69 -8.38
CA HIS A 10 -7.23 -7.32 -8.79
C HIS A 10 -7.34 -6.27 -7.69
N ALA A 11 -8.11 -6.50 -6.62
CA ALA A 11 -8.28 -5.48 -5.59
C ALA A 11 -6.93 -5.11 -4.96
N GLY A 12 -6.74 -3.82 -4.69
CA GLY A 12 -5.53 -3.26 -4.12
C GLY A 12 -4.35 -3.10 -5.09
N HIS A 13 -4.42 -3.58 -6.34
CA HIS A 13 -3.32 -3.43 -7.31
C HIS A 13 -3.82 -3.24 -8.75
N GLU A 14 -3.68 -2.03 -9.28
CA GLU A 14 -4.04 -1.72 -10.66
C GLU A 14 -2.96 -2.14 -11.66
N GLY A 15 -1.71 -2.30 -11.19
CA GLY A 15 -0.54 -2.57 -12.01
C GLY A 15 -0.06 -1.33 -12.75
N GLY A 16 1.03 -1.47 -13.50
CA GLY A 16 1.55 -0.35 -14.28
C GLY A 16 2.36 0.65 -13.45
N GLU A 17 2.91 0.21 -12.31
CA GLU A 17 3.74 1.02 -11.41
C GLU A 17 4.72 1.91 -12.18
N PRO A 18 4.80 3.22 -11.86
CA PRO A 18 5.71 4.15 -12.51
C PRO A 18 7.14 3.60 -12.58
N GLY A 19 7.73 3.67 -13.78
CA GLY A 19 9.09 3.19 -14.05
C GLY A 19 9.21 1.73 -14.48
N SER A 20 8.41 0.79 -13.92
CA SER A 20 8.56 -0.65 -14.24
C SER A 20 7.48 -1.19 -15.18
N ARG A 21 6.27 -0.61 -15.16
CA ARG A 21 5.07 -1.17 -15.79
C ARG A 21 4.79 -2.63 -15.41
N ALA A 22 5.25 -3.06 -14.24
CA ALA A 22 5.07 -4.43 -13.78
C ALA A 22 3.58 -4.75 -13.58
N ARG A 23 3.17 -5.96 -13.97
CA ARG A 23 1.82 -6.47 -13.68
C ARG A 23 1.74 -7.09 -12.30
N ALA A 24 2.76 -7.84 -11.90
CA ALA A 24 2.84 -8.41 -10.57
C ALA A 24 3.05 -7.30 -9.51
N VAL A 25 2.57 -7.55 -8.30
CA VAL A 25 2.85 -6.68 -7.15
C VAL A 25 4.34 -6.77 -6.83
N PRO A 26 5.08 -5.64 -6.79
CA PRO A 26 6.48 -5.67 -6.39
C PRO A 26 6.66 -6.12 -4.94
N ILE A 27 7.74 -6.83 -4.68
CA ILE A 27 8.14 -7.19 -3.31
C ILE A 27 9.04 -6.06 -2.78
N VAL A 28 8.51 -5.26 -1.87
CA VAL A 28 9.24 -4.19 -1.20
C VAL A 28 9.90 -4.76 0.06
N ALA A 29 10.99 -5.51 -0.14
CA ALA A 29 11.79 -6.11 0.91
C ALA A 29 12.74 -5.09 1.56
N SER A 30 12.15 -4.07 2.19
CA SER A 30 12.87 -3.03 2.93
C SER A 30 12.34 -2.89 4.35
N THR A 31 13.15 -2.40 5.27
CA THR A 31 12.72 -2.02 6.62
C THR A 31 12.33 -0.54 6.72
N SER A 32 12.88 0.31 5.84
CA SER A 32 12.81 1.77 5.93
C SER A 32 12.59 2.41 4.55
N PHE A 33 12.14 3.67 4.55
CA PHE A 33 11.89 4.47 3.36
C PHE A 33 12.59 5.84 3.48
N LEU A 34 13.14 6.33 2.37
CA LEU A 34 13.80 7.64 2.37
C LEU A 34 12.75 8.76 2.39
N PHE A 35 13.12 9.87 3.02
CA PHE A 35 12.35 11.11 2.95
C PHE A 35 13.00 12.07 1.96
N ASP A 36 12.18 12.81 1.21
CA ASP A 36 12.66 13.87 0.32
C ASP A 36 13.47 14.95 1.06
N ASN A 37 13.02 15.33 2.27
CA ASN A 37 13.70 16.25 3.18
C ASN A 37 13.15 16.15 4.61
N ALA A 38 13.67 16.96 5.54
CA ALA A 38 13.25 16.98 6.94
C ALA A 38 11.78 17.42 7.13
N ASP A 39 11.29 18.36 6.32
CA ASP A 39 9.91 18.83 6.41
C ASP A 39 8.93 17.73 5.98
N HIS A 40 9.25 16.97 4.94
CA HIS A 40 8.48 15.79 4.51
C HIS A 40 8.41 14.74 5.63
N ALA A 41 9.54 14.44 6.28
CA ALA A 41 9.54 13.55 7.45
C ALA A 41 8.61 14.07 8.56
N GLY A 42 8.69 15.37 8.88
CA GLY A 42 7.84 16.01 9.88
C GLY A 42 6.34 15.88 9.57
N LYS A 43 5.95 16.03 8.30
CA LYS A 43 4.56 15.85 7.86
C LYS A 43 4.07 14.42 8.00
N LEU A 44 4.89 13.43 7.63
CA LEU A 44 4.54 12.01 7.76
C LEU A 44 4.33 11.61 9.22
N PHE A 45 5.27 11.97 10.11
CA PHE A 45 5.14 11.67 11.54
C PHE A 45 4.03 12.48 12.23
N GLY A 46 3.72 13.68 11.73
CA GLY A 46 2.61 14.51 12.18
C GLY A 46 1.25 14.10 11.61
N LEU A 47 1.17 13.04 10.79
CA LEU A 47 -0.04 12.58 10.08
C LEU A 47 -0.69 13.66 9.21
N GLN A 48 0.11 14.62 8.75
CA GLN A 48 -0.31 15.69 7.83
C GLN A 48 -0.24 15.23 6.37
N GLU A 49 0.56 14.20 6.11
CA GLU A 49 0.75 13.56 4.82
C GLU A 49 0.76 12.04 5.02
N PHE A 50 0.17 11.31 4.07
CA PHE A 50 0.18 9.84 4.09
C PHE A 50 1.35 9.31 3.27
N GLY A 51 2.10 8.38 3.84
CA GLY A 51 3.24 7.77 3.19
C GLY A 51 3.93 6.74 4.07
N ASN A 52 4.93 6.05 3.50
CA ASN A 52 5.68 5.02 4.19
C ASN A 52 6.79 5.65 5.04
N ILE A 53 6.86 5.27 6.32
CA ILE A 53 7.93 5.69 7.24
C ILE A 53 8.89 4.51 7.46
N TYR A 54 8.37 3.38 7.93
CA TYR A 54 9.09 2.12 8.11
C TYR A 54 8.12 0.93 8.08
N SER A 55 8.61 -0.24 7.67
CA SER A 55 7.77 -1.40 7.32
C SER A 55 6.97 -1.98 8.49
N ARG A 56 7.37 -1.72 9.74
CA ARG A 56 6.62 -2.16 10.92
C ARG A 56 5.23 -1.52 11.02
N ILE A 57 5.00 -0.34 10.43
CA ILE A 57 3.67 0.30 10.40
C ILE A 57 3.03 0.30 9.02
N MET A 58 3.82 0.42 7.94
CA MET A 58 3.30 0.47 6.58
C MET A 58 4.36 -0.02 5.60
N ASN A 59 3.97 -0.93 4.71
CA ASN A 59 4.80 -1.44 3.63
C ASN A 59 3.94 -1.56 2.37
N PRO A 60 4.39 -1.08 1.19
CA PRO A 60 3.57 -1.08 -0.02
C PRO A 60 3.07 -2.48 -0.45
N THR A 61 3.86 -3.54 -0.26
CA THR A 61 3.43 -4.90 -0.57
C THR A 61 2.30 -5.35 0.36
N ASN A 62 2.37 -4.99 1.64
CA ASN A 62 1.36 -5.32 2.63
C ASN A 62 0.09 -4.48 2.47
N ASP A 63 0.21 -3.23 2.04
CA ASP A 63 -0.93 -2.33 1.75
C ASP A 63 -1.83 -2.90 0.63
N VAL A 64 -1.24 -3.50 -0.42
CA VAL A 64 -2.01 -4.23 -1.44
C VAL A 64 -2.81 -5.37 -0.82
N PHE A 65 -2.20 -6.13 0.08
CA PHE A 65 -2.87 -7.22 0.80
C PHE A 65 -4.02 -6.69 1.67
N GLU A 66 -3.78 -5.64 2.46
CA GLU A 66 -4.80 -5.03 3.31
C GLU A 66 -6.00 -4.53 2.50
N LYS A 67 -5.75 -3.77 1.42
CA LYS A 67 -6.80 -3.26 0.53
C LYS A 67 -7.60 -4.40 -0.09
N ARG A 68 -6.94 -5.50 -0.47
CA ARG A 68 -7.60 -6.68 -1.03
C ARG A 68 -8.50 -7.37 -0.01
N VAL A 69 -8.00 -7.64 1.19
CA VAL A 69 -8.81 -8.27 2.25
C VAL A 69 -9.98 -7.37 2.66
N THR A 70 -9.74 -6.05 2.74
CA THR A 70 -10.79 -5.06 3.02
C THR A 70 -11.91 -5.11 1.98
N ALA A 71 -11.54 -5.12 0.69
CA ALA A 71 -12.50 -5.22 -0.41
C ALA A 71 -13.28 -6.54 -0.41
N LEU A 72 -12.63 -7.67 -0.10
CA LEU A 72 -13.28 -8.98 -0.02
C LEU A 72 -14.22 -9.11 1.18
N SER A 73 -13.91 -8.43 2.29
CA SER A 73 -14.68 -8.51 3.53
C SER A 73 -15.82 -7.48 3.59
N GLY A 74 -15.88 -6.54 2.65
CA GLY A 74 -16.80 -5.40 2.71
C GLY A 74 -16.52 -4.46 3.90
N GLY A 75 -15.31 -4.50 4.44
CA GLY A 75 -14.89 -3.72 5.60
C GLY A 75 -14.35 -2.34 5.21
N VAL A 76 -13.87 -1.62 6.21
CA VAL A 76 -13.21 -0.30 6.02
C VAL A 76 -11.69 -0.36 6.20
N ALA A 77 -11.18 -1.37 6.91
CA ALA A 77 -9.76 -1.67 7.13
C ALA A 77 -9.60 -3.15 7.50
N SER A 78 -8.40 -3.72 7.40
CA SER A 78 -8.16 -5.15 7.74
C SER A 78 -6.82 -5.44 8.39
N VAL A 79 -5.83 -4.55 8.30
CA VAL A 79 -4.53 -4.65 8.98
C VAL A 79 -4.31 -3.32 9.70
N ALA A 80 -5.17 -3.04 10.70
CA ALA A 80 -5.13 -1.83 11.52
C ALA A 80 -4.23 -2.00 12.76
#